data_AF-A0A8J3N339-F1
#
_entry.id   AF-A0A8J3N339-F1
#
_cell.length_a   1.000
_cell.length_b   1.000
_cell.length_c   1.000
_cell.angle_alpha   90.00
_cell.angle_beta   90.00
_cell.angle_gamma   90.00
#
_symmetry.space_group_name_H-M   'P 1'
#
loop_
_entity.id
_entity.type
_entity.pdbx_description
1 polymer ?
#
loop_
_entity_poly.entity_id
_entity_poly.type
_entity_poly.pdbx_seq_one_letter_code
_entity_poly.pdbx_strand_id
1 'polypeptide(L)'
;MTQALMKLQSTDPSFSSSFTQIFYGRYEILALESIHLAFVYDHTTTMIYYLALTPSEYTILLRLVQEPAGEIVPFEALLPASSRKKVSLVAPYPGLQRHMNRLRKKLPPVWRLVCKPGAGYRLQMVAPLKEPQKTIASPSSLQAG
;
A
#
# COMPACT_ATOMS: atom_id res chain seq x y z
N MET A 1 16.77 6.84 -10.21
CA MET A 1 17.08 5.52 -9.62
C MET A 1 16.18 4.50 -10.29
N THR A 2 16.77 3.54 -11.00
CA THR A 2 16.10 2.50 -11.76
C THR A 2 15.48 1.47 -10.81
N GLN A 3 14.15 1.29 -10.85
CA GLN A 3 13.48 0.22 -10.11
C GLN A 3 13.85 -1.13 -10.75
N ALA A 4 14.64 -1.94 -10.04
CA ALA A 4 14.99 -3.29 -10.48
C ALA A 4 13.98 -4.28 -9.91
N LEU A 5 13.22 -4.95 -10.78
CA LEU A 5 12.37 -6.08 -10.42
C LEU A 5 13.27 -7.31 -10.26
N MET A 6 13.78 -7.57 -9.05
CA MET A 6 14.53 -8.79 -8.79
C MET A 6 13.55 -9.95 -8.53
N LYS A 7 13.57 -10.95 -9.41
CA LYS A 7 12.93 -12.25 -9.16
C LYS A 7 13.91 -13.11 -8.36
N LEU A 8 13.69 -13.21 -7.06
CA LEU A 8 14.42 -14.19 -6.25
C LEU A 8 13.90 -15.59 -6.62
N GLN A 9 14.77 -16.38 -7.25
CA GLN A 9 14.51 -17.79 -7.57
C GLN A 9 14.96 -18.65 -6.39
N SER A 10 14.05 -19.45 -5.85
CA SER A 10 14.38 -20.51 -4.89
C SER A 10 15.30 -21.54 -5.54
N THR A 11 16.31 -22.01 -4.80
CA THR A 11 17.19 -23.12 -5.20
C THR A 11 16.56 -24.50 -4.97
N ASP A 12 15.38 -24.56 -4.36
CA ASP A 12 14.64 -25.79 -4.13
C ASP A 12 13.64 -26.05 -5.29
N PRO A 13 13.82 -27.09 -6.11
CA PRO A 13 12.97 -27.36 -7.28
C PRO A 13 11.52 -27.71 -6.93
N SER A 14 11.24 -28.00 -5.65
CA SER A 14 9.90 -28.27 -5.13
C SER A 14 9.12 -27.00 -4.75
N PHE A 15 9.81 -25.86 -4.59
CA PHE A 15 9.24 -24.57 -4.19
C PHE A 15 9.53 -23.50 -5.25
N SER A 16 8.87 -23.60 -6.41
CA SER A 16 8.88 -22.53 -7.42
C SER A 16 7.92 -21.39 -7.00
N SER A 17 8.22 -20.73 -5.89
CA SER A 17 7.58 -19.46 -5.55
C SER A 17 8.45 -18.34 -6.08
N SER A 18 8.05 -17.71 -7.19
CA SER A 18 8.70 -16.49 -7.66
C SER A 18 8.32 -15.35 -6.73
N PHE A 19 9.28 -14.84 -5.98
CA PHE A 19 9.10 -13.64 -5.19
C PHE A 19 9.37 -12.43 -6.06
N THR A 20 8.53 -11.39 -5.91
CA THR A 20 8.79 -10.08 -6.47
C THR A 20 9.24 -9.16 -5.35
N GLN A 21 10.48 -8.68 -5.43
CA GLN A 21 11.02 -7.68 -4.52
C GLN A 21 10.84 -6.29 -5.14
N ILE A 22 10.26 -5.35 -4.39
CA ILE A 22 9.97 -3.99 -4.85
C ILE A 22 10.40 -3.00 -3.77
N PHE A 23 11.08 -1.92 -4.18
CA PHE A 23 11.40 -0.81 -3.29
C PHE A 23 10.43 0.34 -3.53
N TYR A 24 9.75 0.76 -2.47
CA TYR A 24 8.79 1.85 -2.50
C TYR A 24 9.17 2.91 -1.46
N GLY A 25 9.96 3.90 -1.87
CA GLY A 25 10.55 4.87 -0.97
C GLY A 25 11.48 4.20 0.04
N ARG A 26 11.14 4.27 1.33
CA ARG A 26 11.89 3.63 2.42
C ARG A 26 11.46 2.20 2.74
N TYR A 27 10.50 1.65 1.99
CA TYR A 27 9.93 0.34 2.25
C TYR A 27 10.44 -0.66 1.24
N GLU A 28 10.75 -1.85 1.72
CA GLU A 28 11.01 -3.02 0.91
C GLU A 28 9.78 -3.93 0.96
N ILE A 29 9.32 -4.38 -0.21
CA ILE A 29 8.13 -5.20 -0.36
C ILE A 29 8.55 -6.54 -0.95
N LEU A 30 8.26 -7.62 -0.25
CA LEU A 30 8.40 -8.99 -0.75
C LEU A 30 7.01 -9.55 -1.04
N ALA A 31 6.70 -9.75 -2.31
CA ALA A 31 5.39 -10.18 -2.77
C ALA A 31 5.42 -11.60 -3.36
N LEU A 32 4.50 -12.45 -2.89
CA LEU A 32 4.31 -13.83 -3.34
C LEU A 32 2.99 -13.95 -4.07
N GLU A 33 3.06 -14.24 -5.37
CA GLU A 33 1.88 -14.30 -6.22
C GLU A 33 1.01 -15.54 -5.93
N SER A 34 1.63 -16.70 -5.71
CA SER A 34 0.91 -17.99 -5.53
C SER A 34 -0.11 -17.99 -4.40
N ILE A 35 0.15 -17.23 -3.33
CA ILE A 35 -0.71 -17.13 -2.15
C ILE A 35 -1.21 -15.70 -1.89
N HIS A 36 -0.97 -14.77 -2.83
CA HIS A 36 -1.39 -13.36 -2.74
C HIS A 36 -0.96 -12.68 -1.44
N LEU A 37 0.29 -12.91 -1.06
CA LEU A 37 0.87 -12.41 0.18
C LEU A 37 1.89 -11.32 -0.10
N ALA A 38 1.88 -10.25 0.71
CA ALA A 38 2.94 -9.25 0.68
C ALA A 38 3.47 -8.95 2.09
N PHE A 39 4.79 -8.96 2.22
CA PHE A 39 5.50 -8.45 3.39
C PHE A 39 6.03 -7.06 3.06
N VAL A 40 5.79 -6.10 3.95
CA VAL A 40 6.32 -4.73 3.81
C VAL A 40 7.25 -4.48 4.98
N TYR A 41 8.54 -4.33 4.69
CA TYR A 41 9.56 -3.98 5.67
C TYR A 41 9.82 -2.47 5.65
N ASP A 42 9.70 -1.82 6.80
CA ASP A 42 10.05 -0.42 6.99
C ASP A 42 11.49 -0.31 7.50
N HIS A 43 12.42 0.10 6.64
CA HIS A 43 13.83 0.23 7.01
C HIS A 43 14.10 1.25 8.13
N THR A 44 13.19 2.20 8.38
CA THR A 44 13.38 3.19 9.45
C THR A 44 12.94 2.68 10.81
N THR A 45 11.80 1.96 10.86
CA THR A 45 11.22 1.51 12.13
C THR A 45 11.51 0.04 12.44
N THR A 46 12.19 -0.65 11.53
CA THR A 46 12.46 -2.10 11.55
C THR A 46 11.20 -2.97 11.70
N MET A 47 10.03 -2.40 11.39
CA MET A 47 8.75 -3.09 11.47
C MET A 47 8.46 -3.85 10.17
N ILE A 48 7.84 -5.02 10.32
CA ILE A 48 7.34 -5.83 9.21
C ILE A 48 5.81 -5.84 9.27
N TYR A 49 5.17 -5.44 8.18
CA TYR A 49 3.72 -5.54 8.00
C TYR A 49 3.39 -6.74 7.12
N TYR A 50 2.47 -7.57 7.61
CA TYR A 50 1.95 -8.73 6.90
C TYR A 50 0.60 -8.38 6.23
N LEU A 51 0.53 -8.52 4.90
CA LEU A 51 -0.65 -8.20 4.12
C LEU A 51 -1.24 -9.46 3.48
N ALA A 52 -2.27 -10.05 4.09
CA ALA A 52 -3.08 -11.09 3.44
C ALA A 52 -4.07 -10.44 2.48
N LEU A 53 -3.84 -10.57 1.18
CA LEU A 53 -4.60 -9.90 0.12
C LEU A 53 -5.48 -10.90 -0.63
N THR A 54 -6.64 -10.44 -1.11
CA THR A 54 -7.35 -11.16 -2.18
C THR A 54 -6.56 -11.02 -3.49
N PRO A 55 -6.80 -11.88 -4.51
CA PRO A 55 -6.11 -11.76 -5.79
C PRO A 55 -6.20 -10.35 -6.41
N SER A 56 -7.39 -9.75 -6.38
CA SER A 56 -7.59 -8.39 -6.91
C SER A 56 -6.86 -7.34 -6.09
N GLU A 57 -6.85 -7.45 -4.76
CA GLU A 57 -6.12 -6.52 -3.87
C GLU A 57 -4.60 -6.63 -4.09
N TYR A 58 -4.09 -7.84 -4.29
CA TYR A 58 -2.69 -8.10 -4.60
C TYR A 58 -2.27 -7.44 -5.92
N THR A 59 -3.03 -7.68 -7.00
CA THR A 59 -2.77 -7.05 -8.31
C THR A 59 -2.82 -5.53 -8.22
N ILE A 60 -3.81 -4.97 -7.53
CA ILE A 60 -3.95 -3.52 -7.33
C ILE A 60 -2.74 -2.97 -6.56
N LEU A 61 -2.35 -3.61 -5.45
CA LEU A 61 -1.21 -3.18 -4.64
C LEU A 61 0.07 -3.17 -5.47
N LEU A 62 0.37 -4.27 -6.16
CA LEU A 62 1.55 -4.39 -7.01
C LEU A 62 1.61 -3.28 -8.04
N ARG A 63 0.48 -2.99 -8.70
CA ARG A 63 0.43 -1.92 -9.69
C ARG A 63 0.72 -0.54 -9.08
N LEU A 64 0.21 -0.27 -7.88
CA LEU A 64 0.43 1.00 -7.19
C LEU A 64 1.88 1.20 -6.73
N VAL A 65 2.58 0.13 -6.33
CA VAL A 65 3.96 0.19 -5.82
C VAL A 65 5.02 0.09 -6.92
N GLN A 66 4.62 -0.33 -8.13
CA GLN A 66 5.45 -0.25 -9.34
C GLN A 66 5.63 1.18 -9.85
N GLU A 67 4.72 2.08 -9.51
CA GLU A 67 4.85 3.49 -9.89
C GLU A 67 5.60 4.25 -8.79
N PRO A 68 6.34 5.33 -9.13
CA PRO A 68 6.98 6.16 -8.13
C PRO A 68 6.01 6.66 -7.04
N ALA A 69 6.50 6.87 -5.82
CA ALA A 69 5.64 7.20 -4.71
C ALA A 69 4.87 8.51 -4.94
N GLY A 70 3.54 8.45 -4.81
CA GLY A 70 2.65 9.59 -5.06
C GLY A 70 2.18 9.75 -6.51
N GLU A 71 2.65 8.92 -7.44
CA GLU A 71 2.17 8.92 -8.83
C GLU A 71 0.75 8.37 -8.94
N ILE A 72 0.00 8.95 -9.88
CA ILE A 72 -1.41 8.59 -10.12
C ILE A 72 -1.46 7.44 -11.12
N VAL A 73 -2.02 6.33 -10.69
CA VAL A 73 -2.32 5.16 -11.52
C VAL A 73 -3.75 5.27 -12.03
N PRO A 74 -3.96 5.29 -13.36
CA PRO A 74 -5.28 5.35 -13.95
C PRO A 74 -6.20 4.20 -13.53
N PHE A 75 -7.51 4.44 -13.48
CA PHE A 75 -8.48 3.43 -13.03
C PHE A 75 -8.41 2.13 -13.84
N GLU A 76 -8.22 2.25 -15.16
CA GLU A 76 -8.09 1.13 -16.09
C GLU A 76 -6.80 0.32 -15.90
N ALA A 77 -5.73 0.96 -15.44
CA ALA A 77 -4.46 0.29 -15.17
C ALA A 77 -4.53 -0.57 -13.89
N LEU A 78 -5.47 -0.27 -12.99
CA LEU A 78 -5.71 -1.01 -11.75
C LEU A 78 -6.64 -2.22 -11.95
N LEU A 79 -7.00 -2.53 -13.20
CA LEU A 79 -7.94 -3.58 -13.53
C LEU A 79 -7.35 -4.67 -14.42
N PRO A 80 -7.86 -5.91 -14.25
CA PRO A 80 -7.56 -6.98 -15.18
C PRO A 80 -8.02 -6.57 -16.59
N ALA A 81 -7.26 -7.00 -17.60
CA ALA A 81 -7.45 -6.60 -19.00
C ALA A 81 -8.89 -6.80 -19.50
N SER A 82 -9.56 -7.86 -19.03
CA SER A 82 -10.96 -8.19 -19.35
C SER A 82 -11.98 -7.14 -18.90
N SER A 83 -11.65 -6.33 -17.89
CA SER A 83 -12.57 -5.37 -17.26
C SER A 83 -12.32 -3.92 -17.69
N ARG A 84 -11.27 -3.65 -18.47
CA ARG A 84 -10.88 -2.28 -18.87
C ARG A 84 -11.91 -1.58 -19.77
N LYS A 85 -12.68 -2.33 -20.56
CA LYS A 85 -13.71 -1.78 -21.47
C LYS A 85 -14.95 -1.22 -20.74
N LYS A 86 -15.08 -1.39 -19.41
CA LYS A 86 -16.24 -0.98 -18.60
C LYS A 86 -15.97 0.24 -17.70
N VAL A 87 -14.84 0.91 -17.87
CA VAL A 87 -14.41 1.97 -16.95
C VAL A 87 -14.92 3.33 -17.44
N SER A 88 -15.78 3.96 -16.63
CA SER A 88 -16.10 5.37 -16.80
C SER A 88 -14.86 6.20 -16.47
N LEU A 89 -14.46 7.11 -17.37
CA LEU A 89 -13.32 8.01 -17.18
C LEU A 89 -13.52 8.99 -16.01
N VAL A 90 -14.73 9.10 -15.46
CA VAL A 90 -15.10 10.12 -14.48
C VAL A 90 -14.96 9.63 -13.04
N ALA A 91 -15.29 8.36 -12.78
CA ALA A 91 -15.33 7.80 -11.43
C ALA A 91 -14.94 6.31 -11.41
N PRO A 92 -14.29 5.82 -10.33
CA PRO A 92 -13.98 4.41 -10.21
C PRO A 92 -15.28 3.60 -10.17
N TYR A 93 -15.38 2.54 -10.97
CA TYR A 93 -16.56 1.68 -10.90
C TYR A 93 -16.68 1.03 -9.50
N PRO A 94 -17.89 0.67 -9.05
CA PRO A 94 -18.14 0.27 -7.65
C PRO A 94 -17.29 -0.91 -7.14
N GLY A 95 -16.91 -1.84 -8.03
CA GLY A 95 -16.06 -2.97 -7.67
C GLY A 95 -14.65 -2.53 -7.29
N LEU A 96 -14.02 -1.62 -8.07
CA LEU A 96 -12.70 -1.09 -7.72
C LEU A 96 -12.75 -0.34 -6.40
N GLN A 97 -13.79 0.46 -6.17
CA GLN A 97 -13.97 1.17 -4.90
C GLN A 97 -14.07 0.21 -3.71
N ARG A 98 -14.77 -0.93 -3.87
CA ARG A 98 -14.85 -1.99 -2.85
C ARG A 98 -13.47 -2.59 -2.55
N HIS A 99 -12.70 -2.94 -3.57
CA HIS A 99 -11.34 -3.46 -3.39
C HIS A 99 -10.43 -2.44 -2.71
N MET A 100 -10.47 -1.18 -3.13
CA MET A 100 -9.70 -0.10 -2.50
C MET A 100 -10.06 0.09 -1.03
N ASN A 101 -11.34 0.04 -0.68
CA ASN A 101 -11.79 0.15 0.71
C ASN A 101 -11.30 -1.01 1.59
N ARG A 102 -11.23 -2.22 1.04
CA ARG A 102 -10.66 -3.38 1.76
C ARG A 102 -9.15 -3.24 1.89
N LEU A 103 -8.46 -2.86 0.81
CA LEU A 103 -7.02 -2.66 0.81
C LEU A 103 -6.60 -1.60 1.85
N ARG A 104 -7.32 -0.46 1.92
CA ARG A 104 -7.07 0.59 2.93
C ARG A 104 -7.03 0.10 4.38
N LYS A 105 -7.79 -0.95 4.71
CA LYS A 105 -7.83 -1.52 6.06
C LYS A 105 -6.64 -2.41 6.39
N LYS A 106 -5.92 -2.86 5.36
CA LYS A 106 -4.79 -3.79 5.47
C LYS A 106 -3.45 -3.06 5.39
N LEU A 107 -3.38 -1.96 4.65
CA LEU A 107 -2.14 -1.23 4.42
C LEU A 107 -1.47 -0.76 5.71
N PRO A 108 -0.13 -0.61 5.69
CA PRO A 108 0.58 0.06 6.78
C PRO A 108 -0.05 1.43 7.12
N PRO A 109 -0.05 1.85 8.40
CA PRO A 109 -0.73 3.08 8.85
C PRO A 109 -0.21 4.37 8.20
N VAL A 110 1.04 4.31 7.75
CA VAL A 110 1.81 5.35 7.05
C VAL A 110 1.53 5.39 5.55
N TRP A 111 0.74 4.47 5.01
CA TRP A 111 0.35 4.43 3.60
C TRP A 111 -1.12 4.83 3.45
N ARG A 112 -1.40 5.71 2.49
CA ARG A 112 -2.74 6.21 2.21
C ARG A 112 -3.08 6.06 0.73
N LEU A 113 -4.24 5.48 0.46
CA LEU A 113 -4.83 5.39 -0.88
C LEU A 113 -5.69 6.63 -1.15
N VAL A 114 -5.19 7.52 -2.00
CA VAL A 114 -5.86 8.75 -2.40
C VAL A 114 -6.49 8.55 -3.77
N CYS A 115 -7.80 8.83 -3.86
CA CYS A 115 -8.53 8.84 -5.13
C CYS A 115 -8.44 10.25 -5.72
N LYS A 116 -8.05 10.37 -6.98
CA LYS A 116 -8.18 11.61 -7.75
C LYS A 116 -9.30 11.42 -8.78
N PRO A 117 -10.45 12.10 -8.60
CA PRO A 117 -11.57 12.02 -9.55
C PRO A 117 -11.12 12.32 -10.97
N GLY A 118 -11.64 11.58 -11.94
CA GLY A 118 -11.26 11.73 -13.34
C GLY A 118 -9.84 11.28 -13.72
N ALA A 119 -9.03 10.80 -12.77
CA ALA A 119 -7.63 10.49 -13.03
C ALA A 119 -7.20 9.11 -12.55
N GLY A 120 -7.57 8.68 -11.33
CA GLY A 120 -7.11 7.39 -10.82
C GLY A 120 -6.93 7.32 -9.32
N TYR A 121 -6.04 6.44 -8.89
CA TYR A 121 -5.58 6.35 -7.50
C TYR A 121 -4.07 6.51 -7.41
N ARG A 122 -3.62 7.06 -6.30
CA ARG A 122 -2.22 7.02 -5.91
C ARG A 122 -2.07 6.43 -4.53
N LEU A 123 -0.95 5.75 -4.33
CA LEU A 123 -0.46 5.41 -3.01
C LEU A 123 0.44 6.55 -2.53
N GLN A 124 0.19 7.07 -1.34
CA GLN A 124 0.94 8.16 -0.75
C GLN A 124 1.49 7.72 0.60
N MET A 125 2.77 8.00 0.84
CA MET A 125 3.36 7.89 2.18
C MET A 125 3.02 9.15 2.99
N VAL A 126 2.46 8.97 4.18
CA VAL A 126 2.19 10.05 5.12
C VAL A 126 3.06 9.87 6.36
N ALA A 127 3.41 10.99 7.01
CA ALA A 127 4.08 10.93 8.29
C ALA A 127 3.21 10.18 9.31
N PRO A 128 3.81 9.41 10.24
CA PRO A 128 3.08 8.86 11.37
C PRO A 128 2.34 10.00 12.07
N LEU A 129 1.04 9.82 12.31
CA LEU A 129 0.29 10.75 13.16
C LEU A 129 1.02 10.76 14.51
N LYS A 130 1.61 11.90 14.89
CA LYS A 130 2.02 12.10 16.28
C LYS A 130 0.76 11.93 17.11
N GLU A 131 0.76 10.97 18.03
CA GLU A 131 -0.32 10.86 19.01
C GLU A 131 -0.50 12.25 19.66
N PRO A 132 -1.75 12.74 19.81
CA PRO A 132 -1.97 13.94 20.59
C PRO A 132 -1.47 13.65 22.00
N GLN A 133 -0.36 14.28 22.39
CA GLN A 133 0.10 14.26 23.77
C GLN A 133 -1.06 14.78 24.61
N LYS A 134 -1.65 13.89 25.44
CA LYS A 134 -2.55 14.31 26.51
C LYS A 134 -1.78 15.34 27.33
N THR A 135 -2.14 16.61 27.20
CA THR A 135 -1.66 17.67 28.06
C THR A 135 -2.12 17.31 29.47
N ILE A 136 -1.24 16.74 30.28
CA ILE A 136 -1.46 16.60 31.71
C ILE A 136 -1.47 18.03 32.23
N ALA A 137 -2.67 18.55 32.50
CA ALA A 137 -2.81 19.82 33.18
C ALA A 137 -2.13 19.69 34.55
N SER A 138 -1.02 20.39 34.74
CA SER A 138 -0.41 20.55 36.05
C SER A 138 -1.39 21.31 36.95
N PRO A 139 -1.71 20.81 38.16
CA PRO A 139 -2.53 21.56 39.10
C PRO A 139 -1.73 22.77 39.61
N SER A 140 -2.28 23.96 39.38
CA SER A 140 -1.74 25.21 39.90
C SER A 140 -1.71 25.19 41.43
N SER A 141 -0.57 25.62 41.95
CA SER A 141 -0.21 25.72 43.36
C SER A 141 -1.24 26.53 44.16
N LEU A 142 -1.59 26.01 45.34
CA LEU A 142 -2.32 26.73 46.38
C LEU A 142 -1.61 28.07 46.70
N GLN A 143 -2.35 29.17 46.66
CA GLN A 143 -1.98 30.38 47.38
C GLN A 143 -2.40 30.22 48.84
N ALA A 144 -1.42 30.34 49.73
CA ALA A 144 -1.57 30.45 51.16
C ALA A 144 -2.33 31.75 51.51
N GLY A 145 -3.29 31.62 52.43
CA GLY A 145 -3.82 32.73 53.22
C GLY A 145 -3.16 32.78 54.60
#